data_AF-A0A5Y9F0N3-F1
#
_entry.id   AF-A0A5Y9F0N3-F1
#
_cell.length_a   1.000
_cell.length_b   1.000
_cell.length_c   1.000
_cell.angle_alpha   90.00
_cell.angle_beta   90.00
_cell.angle_gamma   90.00
#
_symmetry.space_group_name_H-M   'P 1'
#
loop_
_entity.id
_entity.type
_entity.pdbx_description
1 polymer ?
#
loop_
_entity_poly.entity_id
_entity_poly.type
_entity_poly.pdbx_seq_one_letter_code
_entity_poly.pdbx_strand_id
1 'polypeptide(L)'
;MMNYWEVKKLGDIAEISSGGTPSRNKKEYWENGIIPWVKIKDIKENFISTTKEFITENGLKNSLVKLFKKGTLFYSILAICVLIIFVTFIMSKYYSQQAIESYKEIMMENDICQNLQK
;
A
#
# COMPACT_ATOMS: atom_id res chain seq x y z
N MET A 1 3.09 29.30 -27.57
CA MET A 1 2.70 27.93 -28.01
C MET A 1 2.44 27.11 -26.77
N MET A 2 1.21 26.62 -26.59
CA MET A 2 0.91 25.70 -25.48
C MET A 2 1.44 24.32 -25.85
N ASN A 3 2.34 23.77 -25.03
CA ASN A 3 2.82 22.40 -25.17
C ASN A 3 1.66 21.45 -24.82
N TYR A 4 1.15 20.72 -25.81
CA TYR A 4 0.13 19.71 -25.60
C TYR A 4 0.78 18.45 -25.01
N TRP A 5 0.40 18.10 -23.78
CA TRP A 5 0.77 16.82 -23.19
C TRP A 5 0.03 15.68 -23.89
N GLU A 6 0.75 14.64 -24.26
CA GLU A 6 0.17 13.43 -24.85
C GLU A 6 -0.21 12.45 -23.73
N VAL A 7 -1.45 11.94 -23.76
CA VAL A 7 -1.92 10.92 -22.82
C VAL A 7 -1.53 9.54 -23.36
N LYS A 8 -0.70 8.80 -22.61
CA LYS A 8 -0.31 7.41 -22.94
C LYS A 8 -0.60 6.47 -21.79
N LYS A 9 -0.77 5.17 -22.09
CA LYS A 9 -0.78 4.15 -21.04
C LYS A 9 0.64 3.92 -20.56
N LEU A 10 0.80 3.61 -19.28
CA LEU A 10 2.13 3.36 -18.70
C LEU A 10 2.85 2.19 -19.39
N GLY A 11 2.12 1.15 -19.79
CA GLY A 11 2.67 0.02 -20.54
C GLY A 11 3.19 0.36 -21.94
N ASP A 12 2.80 1.52 -22.50
CA ASP A 12 3.29 1.98 -23.81
C ASP A 12 4.65 2.69 -23.70
N ILE A 13 5.03 3.13 -22.49
CA ILE A 13 6.22 3.95 -22.23
C ILE A 13 7.22 3.30 -21.27
N ALA A 14 6.83 2.22 -20.58
CA ALA A 14 7.66 1.53 -19.62
C ALA A 14 7.35 0.03 -19.58
N GLU A 15 8.40 -0.78 -19.38
CA GLU A 15 8.23 -2.20 -19.03
C GLU A 15 7.83 -2.29 -17.55
N ILE A 16 6.63 -2.82 -17.29
CA ILE A 16 6.12 -2.98 -15.94
C ILE A 16 6.24 -4.45 -15.55
N SER A 17 6.98 -4.72 -14.48
CA SER A 17 7.06 -6.04 -13.89
C SER A 17 6.95 -5.98 -12.38
N SER A 18 6.26 -6.95 -11.81
CA SER A 18 6.32 -7.22 -10.38
C SER A 18 7.54 -8.08 -10.04
N GLY A 19 8.03 -7.95 -8.81
CA GLY A 19 8.86 -8.96 -8.17
C GLY A 19 8.01 -10.10 -7.59
N GLY A 20 8.64 -11.00 -6.85
CA GLY A 20 7.98 -12.06 -6.12
C GLY A 20 8.69 -12.30 -4.79
N THR A 21 8.04 -12.89 -3.81
CA THR A 21 8.66 -13.17 -2.50
C THR A 21 9.21 -14.59 -2.50
N PRO A 22 10.53 -14.82 -2.26
CA PRO A 22 11.02 -16.18 -2.06
C PRO A 22 10.36 -16.82 -0.84
N SER A 23 10.16 -18.14 -0.88
CA SER A 23 9.60 -18.87 0.26
C SER A 23 10.46 -18.66 1.50
N ARG A 24 9.83 -18.24 2.60
CA ARG A 24 10.50 -18.05 3.90
C ARG A 24 10.82 -19.38 4.60
N ASN A 25 10.15 -20.46 4.20
CA ASN A 25 10.37 -21.79 4.77
C ASN A 25 11.63 -22.46 4.22
N LYS A 26 12.16 -21.98 3.08
CA LYS A 26 13.37 -22.50 2.45
C LYS A 26 14.58 -21.68 2.87
N LYS A 27 15.24 -22.11 3.94
CA LYS A 27 16.44 -21.43 4.49
C LYS A 27 17.55 -21.22 3.45
N GLU A 28 17.72 -22.17 2.55
CA GLU A 28 18.63 -22.11 1.39
C GLU A 28 18.43 -20.89 0.47
N TYR A 29 17.30 -20.20 0.54
CA TYR A 29 17.04 -18.97 -0.23
C TYR A 29 17.59 -17.72 0.46
N TRP A 30 17.93 -17.79 1.74
CA TRP A 30 18.24 -16.64 2.60
C TRP A 30 19.60 -16.75 3.28
N GLU A 31 19.98 -17.95 3.75
CA GLU A 31 21.25 -18.17 4.46
C GLU A 31 22.44 -17.90 3.54
N ASN A 32 23.37 -17.05 3.99
CA ASN A 32 24.52 -16.60 3.21
C ASN A 32 24.15 -15.91 1.88
N GLY A 33 22.98 -15.27 1.82
CA GLY A 33 22.55 -14.48 0.67
C GLY A 33 23.47 -13.30 0.40
N ILE A 34 23.73 -13.03 -0.88
CA ILE A 34 24.57 -11.91 -1.36
C ILE A 34 23.82 -10.97 -2.30
N ILE A 35 22.63 -11.37 -2.77
CA ILE A 35 21.83 -10.59 -3.71
C ILE A 35 20.84 -9.73 -2.90
N PRO A 36 20.86 -8.40 -3.00
CA PRO A 36 19.96 -7.53 -2.22
C PRO A 36 18.48 -7.85 -2.46
N TRP A 37 17.72 -8.06 -1.38
CA TRP A 37 16.28 -8.25 -1.43
C TRP A 37 15.55 -6.99 -0.95
N VAL A 38 14.94 -6.27 -1.89
CA VAL A 38 14.28 -4.99 -1.64
C VAL A 38 12.86 -5.20 -1.09
N LYS A 39 12.57 -4.62 0.07
CA LYS A 39 11.22 -4.55 0.63
C LYS A 39 10.70 -3.11 0.62
N ILE A 40 9.38 -2.97 0.76
CA ILE A 40 8.73 -1.65 0.93
C ILE A 40 9.37 -0.86 2.09
N LYS A 41 9.76 -1.54 3.18
CA LYS A 41 10.42 -0.90 4.34
C LYS A 41 11.82 -0.34 4.06
N ASP A 42 12.42 -0.74 2.94
CA ASP A 42 13.72 -0.23 2.49
C ASP A 42 13.56 1.03 1.61
N ILE A 43 12.34 1.32 1.14
CA ILE A 43 11.98 2.55 0.42
C ILE A 43 11.77 3.68 1.44
N LYS A 44 12.87 4.30 1.88
CA LYS A 44 12.85 5.43 2.83
C LYS A 44 13.21 6.77 2.21
N GLU A 45 14.01 6.73 1.15
CA GLU A 45 14.53 7.88 0.44
C GLU A 45 14.23 7.74 -1.05
N ASN A 46 14.56 8.77 -1.83
CA ASN A 46 14.37 8.78 -3.28
C ASN A 46 15.15 7.66 -4.00
N PHE A 47 16.23 7.16 -3.39
CA PHE A 47 17.06 6.10 -3.95
C PHE A 47 17.31 4.99 -2.93
N ILE A 48 17.27 3.74 -3.40
CA ILE A 48 17.58 2.56 -2.59
C ILE A 48 19.05 2.21 -2.81
N SER A 49 19.87 2.47 -1.80
CA SER A 49 21.31 2.16 -1.82
C SER A 49 21.65 0.88 -1.07
N THR A 50 20.83 0.47 -0.10
CA THR A 50 21.05 -0.70 0.76
C THR A 50 19.74 -1.43 1.06
N THR A 51 19.85 -2.72 1.37
CA THR A 51 18.73 -3.56 1.83
C THR A 51 19.12 -4.24 3.14
N LYS A 52 18.13 -4.58 3.97
CA LYS A 52 18.37 -5.33 5.21
C LYS A 52 18.56 -6.83 4.99
N GLU A 53 17.95 -7.37 3.94
CA GLU A 53 17.96 -8.78 3.64
C GLU A 53 18.61 -9.03 2.28
N PHE A 54 19.15 -10.23 2.14
CA PHE A 54 19.78 -10.72 0.93
C PHE A 54 19.26 -12.13 0.66
N ILE A 55 19.18 -12.49 -0.62
CA ILE A 55 18.85 -13.83 -1.07
C ILE A 55 20.07 -14.48 -1.72
N THR A 56 20.07 -15.80 -1.77
CA THR A 56 21.07 -16.60 -2.46
C THR A 56 20.77 -16.67 -3.95
N GLU A 57 21.73 -17.10 -4.77
CA GLU A 57 21.47 -17.44 -6.18
C GLU A 57 20.40 -18.52 -6.32
N ASN A 58 20.36 -19.47 -5.39
CA ASN A 58 19.33 -20.51 -5.35
C ASN A 58 17.94 -19.89 -5.13
N GLY A 59 17.85 -18.92 -4.22
CA GLY A 59 16.65 -18.13 -4.00
C GLY A 59 16.22 -17.34 -5.23
N LEU A 60 17.16 -16.77 -6.00
CA LEU A 60 16.85 -16.08 -7.25
C LEU A 60 16.36 -17.05 -8.34
N LYS A 61 17.05 -18.17 -8.56
CA LYS A 61 16.75 -19.11 -9.65
C LYS A 61 15.49 -19.93 -9.43
N ASN A 62 15.19 -20.27 -8.17
CA ASN A 62 14.10 -21.19 -7.81
C ASN A 62 12.89 -20.49 -7.15
N SER A 63 12.76 -19.17 -7.32
CA SER A 63 11.58 -18.42 -6.89
C SER A 63 11.07 -17.50 -7.98
N LEU A 64 9.94 -16.83 -7.72
CA LEU A 64 9.34 -15.84 -8.62
C LEU A 64 10.03 -14.46 -8.52
N VAL A 65 11.20 -14.38 -7.89
CA VAL A 65 11.98 -13.15 -7.82
C VAL A 65 12.55 -12.81 -9.20
N LYS A 66 12.60 -11.51 -9.50
CA LYS A 66 13.25 -10.99 -10.70
C LYS A 66 14.39 -10.06 -10.30
N LEU A 67 15.45 -10.07 -11.11
CA LEU A 67 16.56 -9.14 -10.96
C LEU A 67 16.26 -7.86 -11.75
N PHE A 68 16.38 -6.72 -11.10
CA PHE A 68 16.17 -5.41 -11.72
C PHE A 68 17.49 -4.66 -11.85
N LYS A 69 17.69 -3.98 -12.98
CA LYS A 69 18.89 -3.19 -13.23
C LYS A 69 18.87 -1.91 -12.39
N LYS A 70 20.05 -1.38 -12.06
CA LYS A 70 20.18 -0.06 -11.44
C LYS A 70 19.48 0.99 -12.31
N GLY A 71 18.73 1.90 -11.67
CA GLY A 71 17.91 2.91 -12.35
C GLY A 71 16.46 2.48 -12.61
N THR A 72 16.07 1.26 -12.22
CA THR A 72 14.66 0.85 -12.25
C THR A 72 13.86 1.62 -11.20
N LEU A 73 12.69 2.13 -11.60
CA LEU A 73 11.74 2.77 -10.70
C LEU A 73 10.94 1.72 -9.93
N PHE A 74 11.00 1.77 -8.60
CA PHE A 74 10.15 0.95 -7.73
C PHE A 74 8.91 1.74 -7.31
N TYR A 75 7.74 1.11 -7.40
CA TYR A 75 6.47 1.66 -6.95
C TYR A 75 5.70 0.65 -6.11
N SER A 76 5.13 1.09 -4.99
CA SER A 76 4.39 0.24 -4.07
C SER A 76 2.89 0.47 -4.20
N ILE A 77 2.14 -0.57 -4.56
CA ILE A 77 0.67 -0.52 -4.67
C ILE A 77 0.01 -0.73 -3.30
N LEU A 78 0.58 -1.60 -2.45
CA LEU A 78 -0.03 -1.98 -1.17
C LEU A 78 -0.20 -0.81 -0.20
N ALA A 79 0.76 0.13 -0.18
CA ALA A 79 0.70 1.28 0.73
C ALA A 79 -0.53 2.17 0.44
N ILE A 80 -0.86 2.33 -0.84
CA ILE A 80 -1.98 3.17 -1.30
C ILE A 80 -3.32 2.50 -0.97
N CYS A 81 -3.43 1.19 -1.18
CA CYS A 81 -4.65 0.46 -0.84
C CYS A 81 -4.97 0.53 0.67
N VAL A 82 -3.96 0.36 1.53
CA VAL A 82 -4.14 0.45 2.99
C VAL A 82 -4.58 1.85 3.40
N LEU A 83 -4.00 2.90 2.81
CA LEU A 83 -4.41 4.28 3.08
C LEU A 83 -5.87 4.52 2.70
N ILE A 84 -6.30 4.09 1.51
CA ILE A 84 -7.69 4.25 1.05
C ILE A 84 -8.66 3.51 1.98
N ILE A 85 -8.36 2.26 2.34
CA ILE A 85 -9.19 1.48 3.27
C ILE A 85 -9.29 2.16 4.63
N PHE A 86 -8.16 2.65 5.15
CA PHE A 86 -8.10 3.35 6.43
C PHE A 86 -8.94 4.63 6.41
N VAL A 87 -8.77 5.48 5.38
CA VAL A 87 -9.55 6.71 5.22
C VAL A 87 -11.04 6.39 5.12
N THR A 88 -11.40 5.39 4.31
CA THR A 88 -12.81 4.98 4.12
C THR A 88 -13.43 4.51 5.44
N PHE A 89 -12.69 3.75 6.23
CA PHE A 89 -13.13 3.29 7.54
C PHE A 89 -13.35 4.45 8.54
N ILE A 90 -12.43 5.41 8.59
CA ILE A 90 -12.56 6.61 9.43
C ILE A 90 -13.78 7.45 9.01
N MET A 91 -13.95 7.68 7.71
CA MET A 91 -15.09 8.42 7.18
C MET A 91 -16.41 7.73 7.50
N SER A 92 -16.48 6.40 7.35
CA SER A 92 -17.68 5.64 7.71
C SER A 92 -18.05 5.81 9.18
N LYS A 93 -17.07 5.76 10.10
CA LYS A 93 -17.32 6.00 11.53
C LYS A 93 -17.78 7.41 11.82
N TYR A 94 -17.14 8.41 11.19
CA TYR A 94 -17.50 9.81 11.34
C TYR A 94 -18.96 10.08 10.93
N TYR A 95 -19.39 9.59 9.77
CA TYR A 95 -20.78 9.77 9.32
C TYR A 95 -21.80 9.04 10.21
N SER A 96 -21.47 7.83 10.70
CA SER A 96 -22.35 7.14 11.66
C SER A 96 -22.52 7.93 12.95
N GLN A 97 -21.44 8.52 13.47
CA GLN A 97 -21.48 9.35 14.67
C GLN A 97 -22.31 10.62 14.44
N GLN A 98 -22.10 11.30 13.32
CA GLN A 98 -22.86 12.49 12.95
C GLN A 98 -24.36 12.20 12.80
N ALA A 99 -24.73 11.05 12.23
CA ALA A 99 -26.13 10.64 12.13
C ALA A 99 -26.75 10.38 13.52
N ILE A 100 -26.01 9.77 14.45
CA ILE A 100 -26.46 9.56 15.84
C ILE A 100 -26.66 10.91 16.55
N GLU A 101 -25.74 11.85 16.37
CA GLU A 101 -25.82 13.19 16.96
C GLU A 101 -27.01 13.98 16.41
N SER A 102 -27.20 13.97 15.08
CA SER A 102 -28.36 14.59 14.44
C SER A 102 -29.68 13.96 14.93
N TYR A 103 -29.74 12.64 15.10
CA TYR A 103 -30.91 11.98 15.68
C TYR A 103 -31.17 12.40 17.13
N LYS A 104 -30.13 12.55 17.95
CA LYS A 104 -30.27 13.05 19.33
C LYS A 104 -30.81 14.48 19.35
N GLU A 105 -30.31 15.35 18.49
CA GLU A 105 -30.81 16.73 18.36
C GLU A 105 -32.30 16.74 18.01
N ILE A 106 -32.73 15.95 17.01
CA ILE A 106 -34.15 15.81 16.63
C ILE A 106 -35.00 15.31 17.82
N MET A 107 -34.49 14.35 18.61
CA MET A 107 -35.22 13.82 19.76
C MET A 107 -35.30 14.81 20.93
N MET A 108 -34.29 15.67 21.10
CA MET A 108 -34.27 16.73 22.12
C MET A 108 -35.17 17.92 21.71
N GLU A 109 -35.21 18.28 20.43
CA GLU A 109 -35.99 19.41 19.92
C GLU A 109 -37.50 19.12 19.90
N ASN A 110 -37.90 17.85 19.77
CA ASN A 110 -39.31 17.43 19.78
C ASN A 110 -39.86 17.05 21.17
N ASP A 111 -39.10 17.24 22.27
CA ASP A 111 -39.49 16.91 23.66
C ASP A 111 -39.96 15.45 23.88
N ILE A 112 -39.68 14.55 22.93
CA ILE A 112 -40.19 13.17 22.90
C ILE A 112 -39.65 12.37 24.10
N CYS A 113 -38.42 12.67 24.54
CA CYS A 113 -37.82 12.04 25.71
C CYS A 113 -38.56 12.33 27.03
N GLN A 114 -39.24 13.48 27.16
CA GLN A 114 -40.04 13.78 28.37
C GLN A 114 -41.39 13.05 28.38
N ASN A 115 -41.96 12.75 27.21
CA ASN A 115 -43.26 12.08 27.10
C ASN A 115 -43.19 10.54 27.14
N LEU A 116 -42.00 9.94 27.00
CA LEU A 116 -41.80 8.48 27.08
C LEU A 116 -41.48 7.96 28.50
N GLN A 117 -41.32 8.85 29.49
CA GLN A 117 -41.09 8.49 30.90
C GLN A 117 -42.34 8.63 31.79
N LYS A 118 -43.54 8.81 31.22
CA LYS A 118 -44.82 8.74 31.94
C LYS A 118 -45.55 7.43 31.71
#